data_AF-I0X5S0-F1
#
_entry.id   AF-I0X5S0-F1
#
_cell.length_a   1.000
_cell.length_b   1.000
_cell.length_c   1.000
_cell.angle_alpha   90.00
_cell.angle_beta   90.00
_cell.angle_gamma   90.00
#
_symmetry.space_group_name_H-M   'P 1'
#
loop_
_entity.id
_entity.type
_entity.pdbx_description
1 polymer ?
#
loop_
_entity_poly.entity_id
_entity_poly.type
_entity_poly.pdbx_seq_one_letter_code
_entity_poly.pdbx_strand_id
1 'polypeptide(L)'
;MNEFSNVDKQKHGSEANLAVEKMLEICKTNTYLRNIIKDFKCGYPTYKDDKQFKCHFLITFHDGTNWIVYVTTSLRDRIKQQLWDSLHIKKFNPYVTKSYLVYPDSISDEEKDKFITFKYQIHNRIKYSVIDDVFSQQEFYEFIENYANKQLSVGKRKDKEGNNFERRISNILSYAENLNKYKTNDPRITGLNYPFFKKIMDCLNIDIKQVVGIKAICDSDIIGRLMTGGKPKTDIIVTVYFSDDYKQSQSFTISCKKTRFTKVSVHQYTADSFANVLAPENEKLRVLLRAFQTAGNLKTFGLQNQEELTKELRPYLEKLIRWVLGGYGGQIRDELQLANYILVNDNSEIYIHTLDGYINLLVSSNTKGNFGTPFQWTYASKRKGKDIQLKCKIIK
;
A
#
# COMPACT_ATOMS: atom_id res chain seq x y z
N MET A 1 11.16 -7.22 30.52
CA MET A 1 9.77 -6.94 30.09
C MET A 1 8.85 -7.38 31.21
N ASN A 2 8.00 -6.50 31.75
CA ASN A 2 7.01 -6.92 32.75
C ASN A 2 6.02 -7.90 32.11
N GLU A 3 5.79 -9.02 32.76
CA GLU A 3 4.87 -10.04 32.29
C GLU A 3 3.44 -9.48 32.29
N PHE A 4 2.72 -9.59 31.17
CA PHE A 4 1.35 -9.10 31.10
C PHE A 4 0.45 -9.79 32.12
N SER A 5 -0.31 -9.00 32.87
CA SER A 5 -1.43 -9.49 33.67
C SER A 5 -2.49 -10.15 32.77
N ASN A 6 -3.41 -10.90 33.36
CA ASN A 6 -4.51 -11.50 32.58
C ASN A 6 -5.40 -10.43 31.92
N VAL A 7 -5.59 -9.29 32.58
CA VAL A 7 -6.32 -8.14 32.04
C VAL A 7 -5.58 -7.54 30.85
N ASP A 8 -4.25 -7.37 30.95
CA ASP A 8 -3.44 -6.86 29.84
C ASP A 8 -3.43 -7.83 28.65
N LYS A 9 -3.35 -9.14 28.90
CA LYS A 9 -3.46 -10.20 27.87
C LYS A 9 -4.81 -10.13 27.16
N GLN A 10 -5.90 -9.95 27.90
CA GLN A 10 -7.24 -9.83 27.34
C GLN A 10 -7.38 -8.56 26.50
N LYS A 11 -6.92 -7.41 27.02
CA LYS A 11 -6.92 -6.14 26.29
C LYS A 11 -6.13 -6.27 24.99
N HIS A 12 -4.93 -6.84 25.05
CA HIS A 12 -4.07 -7.05 23.88
C HIS A 12 -4.73 -7.93 22.81
N GLY A 13 -5.41 -9.00 23.22
CA GLY A 13 -6.20 -9.83 22.29
C GLY A 13 -7.39 -9.09 21.69
N SER A 14 -8.06 -8.23 22.47
CA SER A 14 -9.16 -7.38 21.98
C SER A 14 -8.67 -6.36 20.95
N GLU A 15 -7.55 -5.69 21.21
CA GLU A 15 -6.92 -4.75 20.27
C GLU A 15 -6.52 -5.44 18.97
N ALA A 16 -5.98 -6.67 19.04
CA ALA A 16 -5.68 -7.46 17.85
C ALA A 16 -6.94 -7.77 17.01
N ASN A 17 -8.03 -8.17 17.67
CA ASN A 17 -9.31 -8.43 16.99
C ASN A 17 -9.83 -7.16 16.30
N LEU A 18 -9.82 -6.02 16.98
CA LEU A 18 -10.24 -4.72 16.43
C LEU A 18 -9.40 -4.32 15.22
N ALA A 19 -8.09 -4.49 15.28
CA ALA A 19 -7.20 -4.17 14.17
C ALA A 19 -7.49 -5.06 12.94
N VAL A 20 -7.68 -6.37 13.13
CA VAL A 20 -8.06 -7.29 12.04
C VAL A 20 -9.46 -6.99 11.51
N GLU A 21 -10.40 -6.66 12.37
CA GLU A 21 -11.74 -6.23 11.97
C GLU A 21 -11.65 -5.01 11.05
N LYS A 22 -10.91 -3.96 11.45
CA LYS A 22 -10.73 -2.77 10.63
C LYS A 22 -10.09 -3.09 9.28
N MET A 23 -9.11 -4.00 9.26
CA MET A 23 -8.50 -4.49 8.02
C MET A 23 -9.53 -5.19 7.12
N LEU A 24 -10.41 -6.05 7.67
CA LEU A 24 -11.45 -6.72 6.92
C LEU A 24 -12.50 -5.73 6.37
N GLU A 25 -12.88 -4.71 7.14
CA GLU A 25 -13.79 -3.65 6.67
C GLU A 25 -13.18 -2.85 5.51
N ILE A 26 -11.86 -2.63 5.50
CA ILE A 26 -11.15 -2.06 4.35
C ILE A 26 -11.26 -3.01 3.15
N CYS A 27 -11.05 -4.32 3.32
CA CYS A 27 -11.22 -5.31 2.26
C CYS A 27 -12.65 -5.32 1.69
N LYS A 28 -13.67 -5.16 2.53
CA LYS A 28 -15.08 -5.04 2.11
C LYS A 28 -15.32 -3.74 1.32
N THR A 29 -14.84 -2.61 1.82
CA THR A 29 -14.91 -1.30 1.13
C THR A 29 -14.18 -1.31 -0.21
N ASN A 30 -13.10 -2.09 -0.30
CA ASN A 30 -12.31 -2.31 -1.51
C ASN A 30 -12.92 -3.34 -2.48
N THR A 31 -14.13 -3.84 -2.20
CA THR A 31 -14.85 -4.85 -3.01
C THR A 31 -14.07 -6.16 -3.18
N TYR A 32 -13.29 -6.53 -2.16
CA TYR A 32 -12.66 -7.85 -2.08
C TYR A 32 -13.56 -8.86 -1.38
N LEU A 33 -14.31 -8.39 -0.37
CA LEU A 33 -15.25 -9.19 0.39
C LEU A 33 -16.68 -8.71 0.15
N ARG A 34 -17.60 -9.65 0.06
CA ARG A 34 -19.05 -9.40 0.02
C ARG A 34 -19.60 -9.15 1.42
N ASN A 35 -19.22 -9.99 2.38
CA ASN A 35 -19.75 -9.91 3.74
C ASN A 35 -18.71 -10.31 4.80
N ILE A 36 -18.92 -9.82 6.02
CA ILE A 36 -18.15 -10.14 7.22
C ILE A 36 -19.16 -10.38 8.35
N ILE A 37 -19.10 -11.55 8.99
CA ILE A 37 -19.87 -11.87 10.19
C ILE A 37 -18.88 -11.99 11.34
N LYS A 38 -19.05 -11.16 12.37
CA LYS A 38 -18.23 -11.15 13.58
C LYS A 38 -18.77 -12.15 14.60
N ASP A 39 -17.90 -12.68 15.45
CA ASP A 39 -18.23 -13.61 16.52
C ASP A 39 -19.16 -14.75 16.07
N PHE A 40 -18.86 -15.31 14.89
CA PHE A 40 -19.69 -16.36 14.30
C PHE A 40 -19.72 -17.58 15.20
N LYS A 41 -20.91 -18.12 15.45
CA LYS A 41 -21.16 -19.29 16.28
C LYS A 41 -22.10 -20.26 15.58
N CYS A 42 -21.86 -21.55 15.78
CA CYS A 42 -22.74 -22.62 15.35
C CYS A 42 -22.61 -23.83 16.29
N GLY A 43 -23.47 -24.82 16.12
CA GLY A 43 -23.53 -25.98 16.98
C GLY A 43 -24.54 -27.00 16.45
N TYR A 44 -24.66 -28.10 17.18
CA TYR A 44 -25.61 -29.14 16.83
C TYR A 44 -27.02 -28.72 17.29
N PRO A 45 -28.02 -28.59 16.39
CA PRO A 45 -29.35 -28.07 16.76
C PRO A 45 -30.09 -28.89 17.82
N THR A 46 -29.73 -30.17 17.96
CA THR A 46 -30.33 -31.11 18.93
C THR A 46 -29.74 -31.00 20.33
N TYR A 47 -28.72 -30.17 20.55
CA TYR A 47 -28.07 -29.98 21.84
C TYR A 47 -28.44 -28.62 22.43
N LYS A 48 -28.42 -28.51 23.76
CA LYS A 48 -28.77 -27.27 24.48
C LYS A 48 -27.83 -26.11 24.16
N ASP A 49 -26.57 -26.40 23.84
CA ASP A 49 -25.60 -25.42 23.34
C ASP A 49 -25.47 -25.56 21.82
N ASP A 50 -26.36 -24.88 21.10
CA ASP A 50 -26.38 -24.81 19.63
C ASP A 50 -25.38 -23.77 19.07
N LYS A 51 -24.52 -23.19 19.92
CA LYS A 51 -23.52 -22.16 19.59
C LYS A 51 -22.12 -22.49 20.11
N GLN A 52 -21.87 -23.78 20.32
CA GLN A 52 -20.64 -24.33 20.89
C GLN A 52 -19.37 -23.93 20.13
N PHE A 53 -19.40 -23.95 18.79
CA PHE A 53 -18.24 -23.73 17.94
C PHE A 53 -18.21 -22.29 17.45
N LYS A 54 -17.06 -21.63 17.59
CA LYS A 54 -16.95 -20.20 17.33
C LYS A 54 -15.69 -19.83 16.56
N CYS A 55 -15.76 -18.75 15.78
CA CYS A 55 -14.59 -18.08 15.23
C CYS A 55 -14.76 -16.55 15.36
N HIS A 56 -13.66 -15.82 15.21
CA HIS A 56 -13.70 -14.35 15.34
C HIS A 56 -14.41 -13.73 14.14
N PHE A 57 -14.12 -14.21 12.93
CA PHE A 57 -14.77 -13.75 11.71
C PHE A 57 -15.10 -14.90 10.76
N LEU A 58 -16.28 -14.82 10.15
CA LEU A 58 -16.64 -15.55 8.94
C LEU A 58 -16.72 -14.53 7.80
N ILE A 59 -15.82 -14.63 6.83
CA ILE A 59 -15.75 -13.73 5.68
C ILE A 59 -16.28 -14.42 4.43
N THR A 60 -17.00 -13.68 3.59
CA THR A 60 -17.62 -14.21 2.37
C THR A 60 -17.14 -13.43 1.16
N PHE A 61 -16.69 -14.15 0.13
CA PHE A 61 -16.31 -13.60 -1.17
C PHE A 61 -17.51 -13.46 -2.10
N HIS A 62 -17.33 -12.72 -3.20
CA HIS A 62 -18.38 -12.52 -4.20
C HIS A 62 -18.77 -13.81 -4.94
N ASP A 63 -17.88 -14.80 -5.00
CA ASP A 63 -18.16 -16.13 -5.55
C ASP A 63 -18.89 -17.07 -4.57
N GLY A 64 -19.27 -16.57 -3.38
CA GLY A 64 -19.98 -17.33 -2.36
C GLY A 64 -19.08 -18.15 -1.44
N THR A 65 -17.78 -18.22 -1.71
CA THR A 65 -16.81 -18.90 -0.85
C THR A 65 -16.73 -18.23 0.52
N ASN A 66 -16.71 -19.04 1.59
CA ASN A 66 -16.52 -18.55 2.95
C ASN A 66 -15.18 -19.00 3.53
N TRP A 67 -14.49 -18.10 4.23
CA TRP A 67 -13.35 -18.45 5.08
C TRP A 67 -13.64 -18.09 6.53
N ILE A 68 -13.16 -18.90 7.47
CA ILE A 68 -13.15 -18.55 8.89
C ILE A 68 -11.78 -18.02 9.29
N VAL A 69 -11.78 -17.04 10.18
CA VAL A 69 -10.59 -16.33 10.62
C VAL A 69 -10.54 -16.35 12.14
N TYR A 70 -9.42 -16.80 12.67
CA TYR A 70 -9.07 -16.69 14.08
C TYR A 70 -7.97 -15.64 14.24
N VAL A 71 -8.12 -14.75 15.22
CA VAL A 71 -7.07 -13.81 15.59
C VAL A 71 -6.43 -14.25 16.89
N THR A 72 -5.10 -14.19 16.96
CA THR A 72 -4.36 -14.40 18.20
C THR A 72 -3.07 -13.60 18.20
N THR A 73 -2.65 -13.18 19.39
CA THR A 73 -1.37 -12.46 19.61
C THR A 73 -0.25 -13.38 20.10
N SER A 74 -0.57 -14.64 20.42
CA SER A 74 0.42 -15.64 20.82
C SER A 74 0.00 -17.05 20.43
N LEU A 75 0.97 -17.93 20.22
CA LEU A 75 0.72 -19.35 20.01
C LEU A 75 0.87 -20.13 21.30
N ARG A 76 -0.22 -20.77 21.74
CA ARG A 76 -0.28 -21.60 22.94
C ARG A 76 -1.17 -22.81 22.69
N ASP A 77 -1.27 -23.72 23.66
CA ASP A 77 -2.13 -24.91 23.60
C ASP A 77 -3.59 -24.62 23.25
N ARG A 78 -4.05 -23.38 23.50
CA ARG A 78 -5.39 -22.88 23.12
C ARG A 78 -5.70 -22.99 21.63
N ILE A 79 -4.70 -23.16 20.76
CA ILE A 79 -4.94 -23.43 19.34
C ILE A 79 -5.69 -24.74 19.09
N LYS A 80 -5.61 -25.71 20.02
CA LYS A 80 -6.39 -26.97 19.94
C LYS A 80 -7.90 -26.70 19.91
N GLN A 81 -8.37 -25.70 20.65
CA GLN A 81 -9.78 -25.29 20.61
C GLN A 81 -10.15 -24.74 19.22
N GLN A 82 -9.29 -23.91 18.62
CA GLN A 82 -9.53 -23.34 17.29
C GLN A 82 -9.50 -24.41 16.18
N LEU A 83 -8.68 -25.46 16.34
CA LEU A 83 -8.70 -26.63 15.47
C LEU A 83 -10.03 -27.39 15.57
N TRP A 84 -10.52 -27.60 16.80
CA TRP A 84 -11.79 -28.26 17.07
C TRP A 84 -12.99 -27.46 16.52
N ASP A 85 -12.99 -26.16 16.76
CA ASP A 85 -14.00 -25.23 16.23
C ASP A 85 -14.00 -25.21 14.70
N SER A 86 -12.81 -25.16 14.08
CA SER A 86 -12.66 -25.18 12.61
C SER A 86 -13.23 -26.43 11.97
N LEU A 87 -12.96 -27.59 12.57
CA LEU A 87 -13.46 -28.88 12.08
C LEU A 87 -14.98 -28.89 12.04
N HIS A 88 -15.62 -28.42 13.11
CA HIS A 88 -17.07 -28.43 13.23
C HIS A 88 -17.75 -27.36 12.40
N ILE A 89 -17.20 -26.15 12.35
CA ILE A 89 -17.74 -25.09 11.49
C ILE A 89 -17.74 -25.53 10.01
N LYS A 90 -16.65 -26.14 9.53
CA LYS A 90 -16.57 -26.71 8.17
C LYS A 90 -17.60 -27.82 7.94
N LYS A 91 -17.91 -28.61 8.96
CA LYS A 91 -18.93 -29.67 8.89
C LYS A 91 -20.35 -29.10 8.77
N PHE A 92 -20.68 -28.02 9.49
CA PHE A 92 -22.01 -27.40 9.46
C PHE A 92 -22.22 -26.46 8.28
N ASN A 93 -21.16 -25.81 7.80
CA ASN A 93 -21.22 -24.86 6.70
C ASN A 93 -20.32 -25.33 5.56
N PRO A 94 -20.86 -26.06 4.55
CA PRO A 94 -20.06 -26.60 3.45
C PRO A 94 -19.46 -25.51 2.55
N TYR A 95 -19.93 -24.26 2.64
CA TYR A 95 -19.33 -23.13 1.94
C TYR A 95 -18.05 -22.63 2.62
N VAL A 96 -17.75 -23.06 3.85
CA VAL A 96 -16.48 -22.76 4.52
C VAL A 96 -15.39 -23.65 3.96
N THR A 97 -14.64 -23.11 3.00
CA THR A 97 -13.57 -23.86 2.34
C THR A 97 -12.24 -23.80 3.08
N LYS A 98 -12.03 -22.75 3.88
CA LYS A 98 -10.73 -22.46 4.52
C LYS A 98 -10.86 -21.91 5.93
N SER A 99 -9.86 -22.22 6.75
CA SER A 99 -9.69 -21.72 8.11
C SER A 99 -8.30 -21.13 8.27
N TYR A 100 -8.20 -19.89 8.75
CA TYR A 100 -6.92 -19.18 8.86
C TYR A 100 -6.70 -18.63 10.26
N LEU A 101 -5.44 -18.66 10.70
CA LEU A 101 -4.98 -17.97 11.89
C LEU A 101 -4.25 -16.69 11.50
N VAL A 102 -4.61 -15.57 12.12
CA VAL A 102 -4.06 -14.24 11.82
C VAL A 102 -3.46 -13.64 13.09
N TYR A 103 -2.26 -13.10 12.98
CA TYR A 103 -1.59 -12.39 14.07
C TYR A 103 -1.22 -10.95 13.67
N PRO A 104 -1.17 -9.99 14.62
CA PRO A 104 -0.80 -8.60 14.30
C PRO A 104 0.65 -8.47 13.85
N ASP A 105 0.94 -7.55 12.94
CA ASP A 105 2.32 -7.32 12.45
C ASP A 105 3.27 -6.78 13.54
N SER A 106 2.71 -6.20 14.61
CA SER A 106 3.44 -5.51 15.68
C SER A 106 3.85 -6.41 16.86
N ILE A 107 3.65 -7.73 16.78
CA ILE A 107 4.07 -8.65 17.84
C ILE A 107 5.60 -8.75 17.92
N SER A 108 6.13 -9.30 19.02
CA SER A 108 7.57 -9.52 19.17
C SER A 108 8.10 -10.54 18.17
N ASP A 109 9.38 -10.45 17.82
CA ASP A 109 10.01 -11.38 16.88
C ASP A 109 10.00 -12.82 17.42
N GLU A 110 10.17 -13.01 18.73
CA GLU A 110 10.02 -14.32 19.38
C GLU A 110 8.63 -14.93 19.15
N GLU A 111 7.55 -14.15 19.22
CA GLU A 111 6.21 -14.66 18.91
C GLU A 111 6.04 -14.89 17.41
N LYS A 112 6.57 -14.01 16.54
CA LYS A 112 6.56 -14.23 15.08
C LYS A 112 7.21 -15.55 14.70
N ASP A 113 8.36 -15.88 15.29
CA ASP A 113 9.08 -17.12 15.01
C ASP A 113 8.25 -18.36 15.35
N LYS A 114 7.45 -18.30 16.42
CA LYS A 114 6.48 -19.36 16.76
C LYS A 114 5.43 -19.52 15.67
N PHE A 115 4.89 -18.42 15.13
CA PHE A 115 3.92 -18.46 14.03
C PHE A 115 4.52 -19.00 12.74
N ILE A 116 5.72 -18.55 12.39
CA ILE A 116 6.47 -19.05 11.22
C ILE A 116 6.74 -20.54 11.36
N THR A 117 7.19 -20.99 12.53
CA THR A 117 7.42 -22.41 12.82
C THR A 117 6.13 -23.22 12.69
N PHE A 118 5.01 -22.74 13.23
CA PHE A 118 3.74 -23.44 13.13
C PHE A 118 3.23 -23.49 11.68
N LYS A 119 3.36 -22.41 10.91
CA LYS A 119 3.10 -22.37 9.46
C LYS A 119 3.91 -23.41 8.71
N TYR A 120 5.22 -23.47 8.97
CA TYR A 120 6.12 -24.46 8.40
C TYR A 120 5.68 -25.89 8.73
N GLN A 121 5.27 -26.16 9.98
CA GLN A 121 4.79 -27.48 10.39
C GLN A 121 3.51 -27.92 9.66
N ILE A 122 2.60 -26.98 9.38
CA ILE A 122 1.38 -27.24 8.59
C ILE A 122 1.75 -27.57 7.15
N HIS A 123 2.54 -26.71 6.48
CA HIS A 123 2.87 -26.86 5.06
C HIS A 123 3.69 -28.12 4.77
N ASN A 124 4.59 -28.51 5.67
CA ASN A 124 5.42 -29.70 5.54
C ASN A 124 4.77 -30.97 6.13
N ARG A 125 3.49 -30.90 6.52
CA ARG A 125 2.74 -32.03 7.11
C ARG A 125 3.40 -32.67 8.34
N ILE A 126 4.20 -31.90 9.06
CA ILE A 126 4.82 -32.32 10.33
C ILE A 126 3.76 -32.40 11.43
N LYS A 127 2.75 -31.52 11.39
CA LYS A 127 1.65 -31.49 12.33
C LYS A 127 0.32 -31.41 11.60
N TYR A 128 -0.60 -32.32 11.92
CA TYR A 128 -1.96 -32.25 11.40
C TYR A 128 -2.66 -30.97 11.89
N SER A 129 -3.35 -30.30 10.99
CA SER A 129 -4.10 -29.08 11.27
C SER A 129 -5.31 -28.96 10.34
N VAL A 130 -6.45 -28.56 10.91
CA VAL A 130 -7.66 -28.17 10.14
C VAL A 130 -7.62 -26.67 9.78
N ILE A 131 -6.76 -25.90 10.45
CA ILE A 131 -6.35 -24.56 10.02
C ILE A 131 -5.44 -24.74 8.80
N ASP A 132 -5.80 -24.09 7.70
CA ASP A 132 -5.18 -24.22 6.39
C ASP A 132 -3.86 -23.42 6.29
N ASP A 133 -3.78 -22.27 6.96
CA ASP A 133 -2.58 -21.43 6.95
C ASP A 133 -2.55 -20.43 8.11
N VAL A 134 -1.40 -19.80 8.29
CA VAL A 134 -1.12 -18.78 9.30
C VAL A 134 -0.54 -17.55 8.61
N PHE A 135 -1.08 -16.38 8.94
CA PHE A 135 -0.71 -15.12 8.31
C PHE A 135 -0.46 -14.01 9.33
N SER A 136 0.50 -13.15 9.05
CA SER A 136 0.51 -11.81 9.62
C SER A 136 -0.71 -11.02 9.09
N GLN A 137 -1.06 -9.92 9.75
CA GLN A 137 -2.14 -9.06 9.29
C GLN A 137 -1.89 -8.53 7.86
N GLN A 138 -0.66 -8.11 7.54
CA GLN A 138 -0.29 -7.72 6.18
C GLN A 138 -0.44 -8.87 5.18
N GLU A 139 0.12 -10.05 5.49
CA GLU A 139 0.05 -11.21 4.60
C GLU A 139 -1.40 -11.60 4.31
N PHE A 140 -2.26 -11.54 5.33
CA PHE A 140 -3.66 -11.91 5.18
C PHE A 140 -4.45 -10.94 4.30
N TYR A 141 -4.19 -9.62 4.42
CA TYR A 141 -4.75 -8.62 3.51
C TYR A 141 -4.39 -8.94 2.05
N GLU A 142 -3.11 -9.19 1.79
CA GLU A 142 -2.62 -9.49 0.44
C GLU A 142 -3.18 -10.81 -0.08
N PHE A 143 -3.35 -11.80 0.79
CA PHE A 143 -3.96 -13.07 0.45
C PHE A 143 -5.43 -12.93 0.04
N ILE A 144 -6.22 -12.15 0.79
CA ILE A 144 -7.62 -11.80 0.43
C ILE A 144 -7.67 -11.06 -0.91
N GLU A 145 -6.81 -10.05 -1.09
CA GLU A 145 -6.75 -9.26 -2.33
C GLU A 145 -6.41 -10.14 -3.55
N ASN A 146 -5.41 -11.01 -3.43
CA ASN A 146 -5.00 -11.92 -4.50
C ASN A 146 -6.13 -12.88 -4.88
N TYR A 147 -6.83 -13.45 -3.89
CA TYR A 147 -7.96 -14.34 -4.14
C TYR A 147 -9.13 -13.60 -4.81
N ALA A 148 -9.51 -12.42 -4.29
CA ALA A 148 -10.61 -11.63 -4.85
C ALA A 148 -10.33 -11.19 -6.30
N ASN A 149 -9.06 -10.99 -6.65
CA ASN A 149 -8.65 -10.54 -7.97
C ASN A 149 -8.21 -11.67 -8.91
N LYS A 150 -8.39 -12.95 -8.53
CA LYS A 150 -7.88 -14.13 -9.29
C LYS A 150 -8.37 -14.21 -10.74
N GLN A 151 -9.55 -13.65 -11.03
CA GLN A 151 -10.15 -13.66 -12.38
C GLN A 151 -9.90 -12.36 -13.18
N LEU A 152 -9.22 -11.36 -12.61
CA LEU A 152 -8.96 -10.10 -13.29
C LEU A 152 -7.74 -10.20 -14.21
N SER A 153 -7.84 -9.59 -15.40
CA SER A 153 -6.67 -9.37 -16.26
C SER A 153 -5.58 -8.59 -15.53
N VAL A 154 -4.31 -8.82 -15.87
CA VAL A 154 -3.15 -8.19 -15.19
C VAL A 154 -3.28 -6.67 -15.10
N GLY A 155 -3.69 -5.98 -16.18
CA GLY A 155 -3.87 -4.52 -16.19
C GLY A 155 -4.92 -4.06 -15.17
N LYS A 156 -6.16 -4.55 -15.29
CA LYS A 156 -7.26 -4.23 -14.35
C LYS A 156 -6.90 -4.56 -12.90
N ARG A 157 -6.20 -5.68 -12.68
CA ARG A 157 -5.72 -6.07 -11.35
C ARG A 157 -4.75 -5.04 -10.79
N LYS A 158 -3.76 -4.59 -11.58
CA LYS A 158 -2.78 -3.58 -11.13
C LYS A 158 -3.39 -2.22 -10.85
N ASP A 159 -4.35 -1.80 -11.67
CA ASP A 159 -5.07 -0.55 -11.44
C ASP A 159 -5.89 -0.62 -10.13
N LYS A 160 -6.59 -1.75 -9.89
CA LYS A 160 -7.36 -1.97 -8.66
C LYS A 160 -6.46 -2.07 -7.42
N GLU A 161 -5.36 -2.82 -7.50
CA GLU A 161 -4.36 -2.94 -6.43
C GLU A 161 -3.74 -1.58 -6.05
N GLY A 162 -3.47 -0.72 -7.04
CA GLY A 162 -2.94 0.63 -6.82
C GLY A 162 -3.91 1.52 -6.06
N ASN A 163 -5.13 1.69 -6.57
CA ASN A 163 -6.16 2.52 -5.93
C ASN A 163 -6.49 2.01 -4.50
N ASN A 164 -6.57 0.70 -4.32
CA ASN A 164 -6.88 0.11 -3.02
C ASN A 164 -5.70 0.18 -2.05
N PHE A 165 -4.46 0.24 -2.54
CA PHE A 165 -3.28 0.50 -1.72
C PHE A 165 -3.30 1.92 -1.16
N GLU A 166 -3.64 2.92 -1.97
CA GLU A 166 -3.79 4.32 -1.52
C GLU A 166 -4.81 4.40 -0.38
N ARG A 167 -5.96 3.76 -0.55
CA ARG A 167 -7.00 3.68 0.48
C ARG A 167 -6.54 2.95 1.73
N ARG A 168 -5.77 1.87 1.59
CA ARG A 168 -5.23 1.15 2.75
C ARG A 168 -4.30 2.04 3.57
N ILE A 169 -3.39 2.76 2.92
CA ILE A 169 -2.47 3.68 3.60
C ILE A 169 -3.23 4.83 4.27
N SER A 170 -4.22 5.43 3.63
CA SER A 170 -5.02 6.49 4.25
C SER A 170 -5.79 6.02 5.48
N ASN A 171 -6.30 4.78 5.46
CA ASN A 171 -6.93 4.17 6.64
C ASN A 171 -5.93 3.86 7.76
N ILE A 172 -4.73 3.36 7.43
CA ILE A 172 -3.66 3.10 8.41
C ILE A 172 -3.27 4.39 9.14
N LEU A 173 -3.07 5.48 8.38
CA LEU A 173 -2.67 6.78 8.94
C LEU A 173 -3.79 7.46 9.74
N SER A 174 -5.05 7.24 9.36
CA SER A 174 -6.21 7.78 10.08
C SER A 174 -6.67 6.94 11.27
N TYR A 175 -6.02 5.79 11.54
CA TYR A 175 -6.42 4.91 12.62
C TYR A 175 -5.90 5.42 13.97
N ALA A 176 -6.80 5.90 14.82
CA ALA A 176 -6.45 6.56 16.09
C ALA A 176 -5.55 5.72 17.00
N GLU A 177 -5.78 4.39 17.07
CA GLU A 177 -4.94 3.53 17.93
C GLU A 177 -3.51 3.38 17.41
N ASN A 178 -3.23 3.61 16.11
CA ASN A 178 -1.85 3.68 15.63
C ASN A 178 -1.14 4.92 16.20
N LEU A 179 -1.81 6.07 16.22
CA LEU A 179 -1.28 7.28 16.86
C LEU A 179 -1.10 7.07 18.37
N ASN A 180 -2.10 6.48 19.04
CA ASN A 180 -2.04 6.17 20.46
C ASN A 180 -0.84 5.28 20.80
N LYS A 181 -0.66 4.19 20.03
CA LYS A 181 0.49 3.29 20.16
C LYS A 181 1.81 4.01 19.92
N TYR A 182 1.90 4.86 18.91
CA TYR A 182 3.14 5.60 18.60
C TYR A 182 3.49 6.64 19.68
N LYS A 183 2.49 7.29 20.31
CA LYS A 183 2.70 8.24 21.42
C LYS A 183 3.09 7.57 22.74
N THR A 184 2.45 6.45 23.06
CA THR A 184 2.57 5.82 24.39
C THR A 184 3.58 4.66 24.42
N ASN A 185 3.89 4.10 23.26
CA ASN A 185 4.58 2.81 23.13
C ASN A 185 3.90 1.69 23.95
N ASP A 186 2.58 1.77 24.17
CA ASP A 186 1.84 0.76 24.93
C ASP A 186 1.90 -0.59 24.20
N PRO A 187 2.52 -1.63 24.79
CA PRO A 187 2.65 -2.94 24.15
C PRO A 187 1.32 -3.68 24.03
N ARG A 188 0.26 -3.22 24.72
CA ARG A 188 -1.08 -3.82 24.66
C ARG A 188 -1.82 -3.40 23.39
N ILE A 189 -1.54 -2.22 22.84
CA ILE A 189 -2.12 -1.78 21.57
C ILE A 189 -1.37 -2.47 20.44
N THR A 190 -2.05 -3.07 19.48
CA THR A 190 -1.41 -3.73 18.33
C THR A 190 -1.34 -2.78 17.13
N GLY A 191 -2.45 -2.11 16.84
CA GLY A 191 -2.58 -1.18 15.73
C GLY A 191 -2.89 -1.87 14.39
N LEU A 192 -3.40 -1.10 13.44
CA LEU A 192 -3.68 -1.52 12.08
C LEU A 192 -2.44 -1.34 11.21
N ASN A 193 -1.80 -2.44 10.80
CA ASN A 193 -0.53 -2.47 10.08
C ASN A 193 0.47 -1.45 10.65
N TYR A 194 0.62 -1.44 11.98
CA TYR A 194 1.40 -0.43 12.71
C TYR A 194 2.83 -0.20 12.18
N PRO A 195 3.58 -1.23 11.71
CA PRO A 195 4.89 -0.99 11.11
C PRO A 195 4.86 -0.01 9.92
N PHE A 196 3.77 0.00 9.13
CA PHE A 196 3.62 0.94 8.02
C PHE A 196 3.38 2.35 8.54
N PHE A 197 2.47 2.50 9.52
CA PHE A 197 2.22 3.77 10.17
C PHE A 197 3.52 4.37 10.73
N LYS A 198 4.26 3.58 11.51
CA LYS A 198 5.52 4.01 12.13
C LYS A 198 6.54 4.48 11.09
N LYS A 199 6.79 3.69 10.04
CA LYS A 199 7.78 4.02 9.00
C LYS A 199 7.41 5.31 8.24
N ILE A 200 6.12 5.57 8.03
CA ILE A 200 5.65 6.82 7.43
C ILE A 200 5.86 8.00 8.39
N MET A 201 5.38 7.89 9.64
CA MET A 201 5.49 8.98 10.62
C MET A 201 6.93 9.35 10.94
N ASP A 202 7.83 8.37 11.05
CA ASP A 202 9.25 8.59 11.25
C ASP A 202 9.86 9.40 10.08
N CYS A 203 9.41 9.17 8.84
CA CYS A 203 9.89 9.90 7.66
C CYS A 203 9.31 11.32 7.55
N LEU A 204 8.08 11.55 8.03
CA LEU A 204 7.50 12.89 8.08
C LEU A 204 8.24 13.81 9.08
N ASN A 205 9.01 13.24 10.01
CA ASN A 205 9.84 13.96 10.97
C ASN A 205 9.04 15.00 11.79
N ILE A 206 7.91 14.55 12.36
CA ILE A 206 7.01 15.39 13.15
C ILE A 206 7.28 15.18 14.63
N ASP A 207 7.24 16.25 15.44
CA ASP A 207 7.21 16.12 16.90
C ASP A 207 5.88 15.52 17.36
N ILE A 208 5.90 14.22 17.63
CA ILE A 208 4.71 13.46 18.00
C ILE A 208 4.07 13.90 19.32
N LYS A 209 4.83 14.54 20.21
CA LYS A 209 4.30 14.99 21.51
C LYS A 209 3.19 16.01 21.34
N GLN A 210 3.30 16.85 20.31
CA GLN A 210 2.35 17.91 19.99
C GLN A 210 1.17 17.42 19.13
N VAL A 211 1.22 16.21 18.59
CA VAL A 211 0.17 15.72 17.67
C VAL A 211 -1.06 15.26 18.46
N VAL A 212 -2.22 15.81 18.11
CA VAL A 212 -3.53 15.44 18.70
C VAL A 212 -4.37 14.59 17.76
N GLY A 213 -4.10 14.63 16.46
CA GLY A 213 -4.85 13.85 15.48
C GLY A 213 -4.14 13.77 14.14
N ILE A 214 -4.46 12.73 13.38
CA ILE A 214 -4.01 12.53 12.01
C ILE A 214 -5.22 12.13 11.17
N LYS A 215 -5.38 12.81 10.03
CA LYS A 215 -6.37 12.46 9.02
C LYS A 215 -5.67 12.32 7.68
N ALA A 216 -5.82 11.18 7.04
CA ALA A 216 -5.32 10.95 5.70
C ALA A 216 -6.48 10.66 4.74
N ILE A 217 -6.41 11.25 3.54
CA ILE A 217 -7.42 11.11 2.49
C ILE A 217 -6.76 10.72 1.17
N CYS A 218 -7.47 9.95 0.36
CA CYS A 218 -7.09 9.60 -1.01
C CYS A 218 -8.26 9.87 -1.99
N ASP A 219 -9.14 10.80 -1.61
CA ASP A 219 -10.33 11.14 -2.39
C ASP A 219 -9.94 12.06 -3.55
N SER A 220 -10.22 11.61 -4.77
CA SER A 220 -9.91 12.37 -5.98
C SER A 220 -10.71 13.66 -6.11
N ASP A 221 -11.86 13.76 -5.46
CA ASP A 221 -12.70 14.96 -5.50
C ASP A 221 -12.14 16.04 -4.59
N ILE A 222 -11.44 15.65 -3.51
CA ILE A 222 -10.75 16.59 -2.62
C ILE A 222 -9.37 16.97 -3.18
N ILE A 223 -8.59 16.00 -3.67
CA ILE A 223 -7.28 16.28 -4.29
C ILE A 223 -7.47 17.09 -5.60
N GLY A 224 -8.60 16.90 -6.27
CA GLY A 224 -8.97 17.59 -7.48
C GLY A 224 -8.17 17.16 -8.71
N ARG A 225 -8.43 17.84 -9.83
CA ARG A 225 -7.74 17.63 -11.11
C ARG A 225 -6.80 18.79 -11.41
N LEU A 226 -5.79 18.51 -12.22
CA LEU A 226 -4.94 19.54 -12.82
C LEU A 226 -5.78 20.47 -13.72
N MET A 227 -5.26 21.64 -14.09
CA MET A 227 -5.94 22.53 -15.05
C MET A 227 -6.22 21.84 -16.39
N THR A 228 -5.39 20.86 -16.77
CA THR A 228 -5.56 20.00 -17.96
C THR A 228 -6.65 18.93 -17.82
N GLY A 229 -7.25 18.76 -16.64
CA GLY A 229 -8.14 17.63 -16.32
C GLY A 229 -7.41 16.33 -15.95
N GLY A 230 -6.08 16.29 -16.07
CA GLY A 230 -5.24 15.16 -15.66
C GLY A 230 -5.27 14.90 -14.15
N LYS A 231 -4.86 13.69 -13.74
CA LYS A 231 -4.65 13.38 -12.32
C LYS A 231 -3.32 14.00 -11.84
N PRO A 232 -3.30 14.63 -10.65
CA PRO A 232 -2.06 15.11 -10.04
C PRO A 232 -1.17 13.96 -9.57
N LYS A 233 0.02 14.28 -9.01
CA LYS A 233 0.97 13.28 -8.52
C LYS A 233 0.72 12.85 -7.08
N THR A 234 0.04 13.69 -6.32
CA THR A 234 -0.44 13.35 -4.98
C THR A 234 -1.53 12.29 -5.07
N ASP A 235 -1.28 11.15 -4.42
CA ASP A 235 -2.24 10.06 -4.28
C ASP A 235 -2.89 10.09 -2.88
N ILE A 236 -2.16 10.61 -1.86
CA ILE A 236 -2.65 10.77 -0.48
C ILE A 236 -2.27 12.14 0.08
N ILE A 237 -3.21 12.80 0.75
CA ILE A 237 -2.95 13.97 1.61
C ILE A 237 -3.07 13.52 3.06
N VAL A 238 -2.05 13.79 3.86
CA VAL A 238 -1.99 13.52 5.30
C VAL A 238 -2.00 14.85 6.04
N THR A 239 -3.06 15.14 6.78
CA THR A 239 -3.17 16.31 7.64
C THR A 239 -2.94 15.90 9.08
N VAL A 240 -1.96 16.54 9.71
CA VAL A 240 -1.58 16.33 11.10
C VAL A 240 -2.02 17.55 11.89
N TYR A 241 -2.78 17.33 12.96
CA TYR A 241 -3.30 18.36 13.83
C TYR A 241 -2.47 18.44 15.10
N PHE A 242 -2.10 19.65 15.51
CA PHE A 242 -1.28 19.88 16.69
C PHE A 242 -2.09 20.53 17.82
N SER A 243 -1.64 20.33 19.07
CA SER A 243 -2.18 21.01 20.25
C SER A 243 -1.69 22.45 20.40
N ASP A 244 -0.77 22.90 19.55
CA ASP A 244 -0.16 24.23 19.62
C ASP A 244 -1.08 25.29 18.99
N ASP A 245 -1.30 26.40 19.70
CA ASP A 245 -2.11 27.54 19.28
C ASP A 245 -1.53 28.24 18.03
N TYR A 246 -0.21 28.15 17.81
CA TYR A 246 0.46 28.81 16.67
C TYR A 246 0.38 28.03 15.36
N LYS A 247 0.16 26.71 15.42
CA LYS A 247 0.13 25.85 14.22
C LYS A 247 -0.95 24.77 14.37
N GLN A 248 -2.15 25.09 13.93
CA GLN A 248 -3.30 24.18 14.07
C GLN A 248 -3.13 22.87 13.26
N SER A 249 -2.49 22.91 12.09
CA SER A 249 -2.24 21.70 11.29
C SER A 249 -1.08 21.83 10.29
N GLN A 250 -0.62 20.69 9.78
CA GLN A 250 0.31 20.58 8.65
C GLN A 250 -0.14 19.48 7.71
N SER A 251 -0.08 19.75 6.40
CA SER A 251 -0.39 18.76 5.36
C SER A 251 0.86 18.23 4.68
N PHE A 252 0.86 16.93 4.38
CA PHE A 252 1.90 16.21 3.65
C PHE A 252 1.28 15.48 2.48
N THR A 253 1.93 15.52 1.32
CA THR A 253 1.43 14.96 0.07
C THR A 253 2.30 13.79 -0.38
N ILE A 254 1.68 12.64 -0.64
CA ILE A 254 2.39 11.39 -0.90
C ILE A 254 1.96 10.82 -2.26
N SER A 255 2.91 10.48 -3.12
CA SER A 255 2.68 9.61 -4.28
C SER A 255 2.92 8.16 -3.89
N CYS A 256 1.95 7.29 -4.16
CA CYS A 256 1.96 5.88 -3.79
C CYS A 256 2.24 5.00 -5.00
N LYS A 257 3.09 3.99 -4.84
CA LYS A 257 3.37 2.99 -5.88
C LYS A 257 3.39 1.60 -5.25
N LYS A 258 2.58 0.69 -5.77
CA LYS A 258 2.58 -0.73 -5.38
C LYS A 258 3.16 -1.59 -6.49
N THR A 259 4.37 -2.12 -6.29
CA THR A 259 5.10 -2.82 -7.35
C THR A 259 6.23 -3.69 -6.82
N ARG A 260 6.35 -4.90 -7.39
CA ARG A 260 7.54 -5.77 -7.25
C ARG A 260 8.59 -5.52 -8.34
N PHE A 261 8.23 -4.75 -9.38
CA PHE A 261 9.13 -4.50 -10.49
C PHE A 261 10.17 -3.46 -10.11
N THR A 262 11.39 -3.70 -10.54
CA THR A 262 12.51 -2.77 -10.38
C THR A 262 12.33 -1.49 -11.16
N LYS A 263 11.47 -1.49 -12.20
CA LYS A 263 11.12 -0.31 -13.00
C LYS A 263 9.62 -0.24 -13.24
N VAL A 264 9.04 0.94 -13.11
CA VAL A 264 7.61 1.18 -13.37
C VAL A 264 7.37 2.46 -14.15
N SER A 265 6.23 2.51 -14.84
CA SER A 265 5.76 3.74 -15.49
C SER A 265 5.41 4.79 -14.44
N VAL A 266 5.99 5.98 -14.57
CA VAL A 266 5.81 7.08 -13.61
C VAL A 266 5.16 8.30 -14.23
N HIS A 267 5.19 8.45 -15.57
CA HIS A 267 4.73 9.65 -16.24
C HIS A 267 4.42 9.36 -17.72
N GLN A 268 3.39 10.00 -18.27
CA GLN A 268 3.02 9.81 -19.67
C GLN A 268 2.30 11.04 -20.21
N TYR A 269 2.90 11.71 -21.19
CA TYR A 269 2.37 12.94 -21.78
C TYR A 269 2.86 13.10 -23.22
N THR A 270 2.26 14.03 -23.96
CA THR A 270 2.71 14.38 -25.32
C THR A 270 4.05 15.11 -25.29
N ALA A 271 4.80 15.04 -26.39
CA ALA A 271 6.03 15.79 -26.60
C ALA A 271 5.86 17.29 -26.33
N ASP A 272 4.73 17.88 -26.72
CA ASP A 272 4.45 19.28 -26.48
C ASP A 272 4.21 19.60 -25.01
N SER A 273 3.60 18.69 -24.25
CA SER A 273 3.49 18.85 -22.80
C SER A 273 4.88 18.84 -22.14
N PHE A 274 5.79 17.95 -22.58
CA PHE A 274 7.18 17.96 -22.11
C PHE A 274 7.87 19.29 -22.45
N ALA A 275 7.79 19.75 -23.70
CA ALA A 275 8.41 21.00 -24.11
C ALA A 275 7.87 22.20 -23.32
N ASN A 276 6.54 22.31 -23.19
CA ASN A 276 5.89 23.40 -22.48
C ASN A 276 6.26 23.45 -20.99
N VAL A 277 6.43 22.29 -20.34
CA VAL A 277 6.84 22.28 -18.94
C VAL A 277 8.33 22.57 -18.80
N LEU A 278 9.18 21.95 -19.62
CA LEU A 278 10.64 22.05 -19.46
C LEU A 278 11.17 23.41 -19.92
N ALA A 279 10.89 23.79 -21.16
CA ALA A 279 11.41 24.98 -21.81
C ALA A 279 10.49 25.41 -22.97
N PRO A 280 9.42 26.19 -22.69
CA PRO A 280 8.42 26.57 -23.69
C PRO A 280 9.00 27.19 -24.96
N GLU A 281 10.03 28.01 -24.80
CA GLU A 281 10.69 28.79 -25.86
C GLU A 281 11.83 28.01 -26.57
N ASN A 282 12.19 26.81 -26.09
CA ASN A 282 13.24 26.02 -26.74
C ASN A 282 12.63 25.15 -27.86
N GLU A 283 12.53 25.74 -29.06
CA GLU A 283 11.95 25.05 -30.22
C GLU A 283 12.77 23.83 -30.65
N LYS A 284 14.10 23.86 -30.51
CA LYS A 284 14.96 22.72 -30.84
C LYS A 284 14.65 21.52 -29.96
N LEU A 285 14.49 21.72 -28.65
CA LEU A 285 14.05 20.68 -27.72
C LEU A 285 12.67 20.13 -28.10
N ARG A 286 11.71 21.01 -28.44
CA ARG A 286 10.37 20.62 -28.88
C ARG A 286 10.40 19.73 -30.12
N VAL A 287 11.16 20.11 -31.14
CA VAL A 287 11.34 19.34 -32.38
C VAL A 287 11.90 17.94 -32.07
N LEU A 288 12.94 17.85 -31.24
CA LEU A 288 13.54 16.57 -30.86
C LEU A 288 12.57 15.68 -30.08
N LEU A 289 11.78 16.25 -29.15
CA LEU A 289 10.76 15.52 -28.42
C LEU A 289 9.65 14.98 -29.33
N ARG A 290 9.17 15.79 -30.28
CA ARG A 290 8.17 15.38 -31.28
C ARG A 290 8.73 14.27 -32.18
N ALA A 291 9.97 14.41 -32.63
CA ALA A 291 10.66 13.39 -33.41
C ALA A 291 10.77 12.06 -32.63
N PHE A 292 11.09 12.11 -31.33
CA PHE A 292 11.10 10.91 -30.48
C PHE A 292 9.71 10.28 -30.35
N GLN A 293 8.67 11.09 -30.10
CA GLN A 293 7.29 10.59 -30.01
C GLN A 293 6.86 9.86 -31.29
N THR A 294 7.15 10.45 -32.46
CA THR A 294 6.84 9.88 -33.78
C THR A 294 7.62 8.59 -34.04
N ALA A 295 8.94 8.59 -33.78
CA ALA A 295 9.79 7.41 -33.92
C ALA A 295 9.35 6.27 -32.99
N GLY A 296 8.93 6.64 -31.77
CA GLY A 296 8.46 5.76 -30.71
C GLY A 296 9.55 4.89 -30.07
N ASN A 297 10.76 4.81 -30.60
CA ASN A 297 11.81 4.00 -30.02
C ASN A 297 13.19 4.55 -30.37
N LEU A 298 14.20 4.24 -29.55
CA LEU A 298 15.56 4.75 -29.70
C LEU A 298 16.19 4.37 -31.04
N LYS A 299 15.95 3.14 -31.51
CA LYS A 299 16.51 2.65 -32.78
C LYS A 299 16.02 3.49 -33.96
N THR A 300 14.71 3.71 -34.06
CA THR A 300 14.11 4.56 -35.11
C THR A 300 14.46 6.04 -34.91
N PHE A 301 14.65 6.49 -33.66
CA PHE A 301 15.01 7.88 -33.38
C PHE A 301 16.41 8.24 -33.89
N GLY A 302 17.34 7.27 -33.95
CA GLY A 302 18.69 7.45 -34.50
C GLY A 302 19.68 8.04 -33.49
N LEU A 303 20.96 7.74 -33.65
CA LEU A 303 21.99 8.08 -32.67
C LEU A 303 22.22 9.60 -32.55
N GLN A 304 22.28 10.31 -33.68
CA GLN A 304 22.46 11.76 -33.69
C GLN A 304 21.36 12.48 -32.89
N ASN A 305 20.09 12.14 -33.13
CA ASN A 305 18.98 12.73 -32.39
C ASN A 305 19.02 12.37 -30.90
N GLN A 306 19.51 11.18 -30.53
CA GLN A 306 19.71 10.82 -29.12
C GLN A 306 20.77 11.70 -28.45
N GLU A 307 21.89 11.97 -29.12
CA GLU A 307 22.95 12.84 -28.61
C GLU A 307 22.48 14.30 -28.49
N GLU A 308 21.78 14.80 -29.50
CA GLU A 308 21.22 16.16 -29.49
C GLU A 308 20.18 16.32 -28.39
N LEU A 309 19.23 15.38 -28.26
CA LEU A 309 18.23 15.43 -27.20
C LEU A 309 18.87 15.34 -25.80
N THR A 310 19.96 14.57 -25.65
CA THR A 310 20.73 14.52 -24.41
C THR A 310 21.33 15.88 -24.05
N LYS A 311 21.88 16.60 -25.05
CA LYS A 311 22.46 17.94 -24.84
C LYS A 311 21.38 18.95 -24.47
N GLU A 312 20.26 18.95 -25.19
CA GLU A 312 19.14 19.89 -24.97
C GLU A 312 18.39 19.64 -23.65
N LEU A 313 18.31 18.40 -23.16
CA LEU A 313 17.67 18.08 -21.87
C LEU A 313 18.54 18.41 -20.66
N ARG A 314 19.88 18.44 -20.82
CA ARG A 314 20.82 18.57 -19.70
C ARG A 314 20.52 19.76 -18.77
N PRO A 315 20.25 20.99 -19.27
CA PRO A 315 19.95 22.13 -18.41
C PRO A 315 18.65 21.99 -17.60
N TYR A 316 17.75 21.10 -18.02
CA TYR A 316 16.41 20.95 -17.44
C TYR A 316 16.24 19.64 -16.67
N LEU A 317 17.33 18.92 -16.38
CA LEU A 317 17.28 17.59 -15.78
C LEU A 317 16.54 17.58 -14.43
N GLU A 318 16.89 18.49 -13.52
CA GLU A 318 16.22 18.57 -12.22
C GLU A 318 14.73 18.90 -12.38
N LYS A 319 14.40 19.88 -13.22
CA LYS A 319 13.02 20.27 -13.53
C LYS A 319 12.21 19.11 -14.08
N LEU A 320 12.78 18.33 -15.00
CA LEU A 320 12.18 17.11 -15.53
C LEU A 320 11.92 16.10 -14.42
N ILE A 321 12.91 15.79 -13.58
CA ILE A 321 12.77 14.79 -12.53
C ILE A 321 11.68 15.20 -11.52
N ARG A 322 11.70 16.46 -11.05
CA ARG A 322 10.70 16.99 -10.12
C ARG A 322 9.30 17.00 -10.72
N TRP A 323 9.15 17.33 -12.00
CA TRP A 323 7.86 17.25 -12.68
C TRP A 323 7.36 15.82 -12.79
N VAL A 324 8.25 14.90 -13.18
CA VAL A 324 7.92 13.51 -13.43
C VAL A 324 7.44 12.79 -12.18
N LEU A 325 8.13 13.04 -11.05
CA LEU A 325 7.92 12.36 -9.78
C LEU A 325 6.96 13.12 -8.84
N GLY A 326 7.15 14.43 -8.69
CA GLY A 326 6.40 15.27 -7.75
C GLY A 326 5.34 16.15 -8.40
N GLY A 327 5.35 16.32 -9.72
CA GLY A 327 4.37 17.15 -10.44
C GLY A 327 4.75 18.63 -10.57
N TYR A 328 5.91 19.04 -10.04
CA TYR A 328 6.39 20.41 -10.06
C TYR A 328 6.54 20.98 -11.46
N GLY A 329 6.11 22.23 -11.67
CA GLY A 329 6.07 22.85 -13.00
C GLY A 329 4.91 22.38 -13.89
N GLY A 330 4.11 21.42 -13.42
CA GLY A 330 2.85 21.06 -14.04
C GLY A 330 1.77 22.14 -13.83
N GLN A 331 0.69 22.06 -14.60
CA GLN A 331 -0.45 22.96 -14.52
C GLN A 331 -1.36 22.61 -13.32
N ILE A 332 -0.84 22.82 -12.11
CA ILE A 332 -1.56 22.60 -10.84
C ILE A 332 -2.58 23.70 -10.56
N ARG A 333 -3.58 23.39 -9.74
CA ARG A 333 -4.55 24.35 -9.18
C ARG A 333 -4.26 24.68 -7.72
N ASP A 334 -3.61 23.76 -7.03
CA ASP A 334 -3.35 23.80 -5.59
C ASP A 334 -2.01 23.09 -5.31
N GLU A 335 -1.23 23.59 -4.34
CA GLU A 335 0.05 22.98 -3.94
C GLU A 335 -0.12 21.55 -3.40
N LEU A 336 -1.29 21.20 -2.85
CA LEU A 336 -1.61 19.85 -2.41
C LEU A 336 -1.59 18.83 -3.57
N GLN A 337 -1.57 19.27 -4.82
CA GLN A 337 -1.45 18.44 -6.01
C GLN A 337 0.02 18.04 -6.33
N LEU A 338 0.98 18.67 -5.67
CA LEU A 338 2.40 18.33 -5.74
C LEU A 338 2.73 17.30 -4.67
N ALA A 339 3.36 16.19 -5.07
CA ALA A 339 3.77 15.15 -4.13
C ALA A 339 5.18 15.44 -3.57
N ASN A 340 5.25 15.60 -2.25
CA ASN A 340 6.49 15.88 -1.52
C ASN A 340 7.16 14.61 -0.99
N TYR A 341 6.44 13.49 -1.00
CA TYR A 341 6.93 12.18 -0.57
C TYR A 341 6.59 11.11 -1.60
N ILE A 342 7.44 10.10 -1.69
CA ILE A 342 7.20 8.91 -2.50
C ILE A 342 7.14 7.70 -1.57
N LEU A 343 6.01 7.00 -1.59
CA LEU A 343 5.76 5.77 -0.85
C LEU A 343 5.69 4.59 -1.83
N VAL A 344 6.57 3.61 -1.65
CA VAL A 344 6.62 2.39 -2.45
C VAL A 344 6.27 1.19 -1.56
N ASN A 345 5.43 0.28 -2.06
CA ASN A 345 5.21 -1.04 -1.45
C ASN A 345 5.61 -2.12 -2.45
N ASP A 346 6.50 -3.04 -2.04
CA ASP A 346 6.95 -4.16 -2.87
C ASP A 346 6.28 -5.52 -2.52
N ASN A 347 5.19 -5.46 -1.76
CA ASN A 347 4.45 -6.56 -1.15
C ASN A 347 5.22 -7.32 -0.05
N SER A 348 6.40 -6.86 0.37
CA SER A 348 7.04 -7.32 1.60
C SER A 348 7.07 -6.20 2.63
N GLU A 349 7.52 -5.03 2.22
CA GLU A 349 7.59 -3.85 3.07
C GLU A 349 7.24 -2.58 2.29
N ILE A 350 7.12 -1.48 3.02
CA ILE A 350 7.00 -0.15 2.43
C ILE A 350 8.32 0.60 2.53
N TYR A 351 8.58 1.50 1.60
CA TYR A 351 9.70 2.42 1.59
C TYR A 351 9.17 3.83 1.35
N ILE A 352 9.62 4.80 2.14
CA ILE A 352 9.17 6.18 2.02
C ILE A 352 10.37 7.11 2.03
N HIS A 353 10.34 8.09 1.13
CA HIS A 353 11.37 9.11 1.02
C HIS A 353 10.70 10.46 0.81
N THR A 354 11.36 11.53 1.27
CA THR A 354 11.11 12.87 0.73
C THR A 354 11.41 12.85 -0.78
N LEU A 355 10.75 13.72 -1.55
CA LEU A 355 11.00 13.84 -2.98
C LEU A 355 12.48 14.13 -3.25
N ASP A 356 13.08 15.07 -2.51
CA ASP A 356 14.50 15.41 -2.66
C ASP A 356 15.42 14.23 -2.33
N GLY A 357 15.13 13.51 -1.24
CA GLY A 357 15.87 12.30 -0.88
C GLY A 357 15.80 11.23 -1.97
N TYR A 358 14.62 11.03 -2.56
CA TYR A 358 14.42 10.09 -3.66
C TYR A 358 15.18 10.51 -4.93
N ILE A 359 15.14 11.80 -5.27
CA ILE A 359 15.86 12.36 -6.43
C ILE A 359 17.37 12.19 -6.25
N ASN A 360 17.89 12.51 -5.07
CA ASN A 360 19.31 12.36 -4.76
C ASN A 360 19.75 10.89 -4.90
N LEU A 361 18.95 9.93 -4.43
CA LEU A 361 19.23 8.50 -4.60
C LEU A 361 19.19 8.08 -6.07
N LEU A 362 18.23 8.57 -6.87
CA LEU A 362 18.17 8.27 -8.30
C LEU A 362 19.40 8.78 -9.07
N VAL A 363 19.83 10.01 -8.78
CA VAL A 363 20.96 10.65 -9.45
C VAL A 363 22.29 10.04 -9.01
N SER A 364 22.50 9.85 -7.70
CA SER A 364 23.76 9.31 -7.14
C SER A 364 23.99 7.83 -7.44
N SER A 365 22.92 7.03 -7.56
CA SER A 365 23.02 5.58 -7.87
C SER A 365 23.43 5.27 -9.31
N ASN A 366 23.83 6.27 -10.10
CA ASN A 366 24.13 6.16 -11.53
C ASN A 366 23.02 5.40 -12.28
N THR A 367 21.76 5.66 -11.93
CA THR A 367 20.62 5.00 -12.57
C THR A 367 20.57 5.43 -14.04
N LYS A 368 21.09 4.57 -14.94
CA LYS A 368 21.20 4.86 -16.37
C LYS A 368 19.85 4.67 -17.06
N GLY A 369 19.17 5.78 -17.30
CA GLY A 369 18.06 5.87 -18.25
C GLY A 369 18.55 6.25 -19.65
N ASN A 370 17.67 6.88 -20.42
CA ASN A 370 17.98 7.44 -21.73
C ASN A 370 18.22 8.94 -21.62
N PHE A 371 18.95 9.50 -22.58
CA PHE A 371 19.18 10.93 -22.75
C PHE A 371 19.84 11.64 -21.56
N GLY A 372 20.68 10.93 -20.80
CA GLY A 372 21.28 11.47 -19.56
C GLY A 372 20.29 11.66 -18.41
N THR A 373 19.08 11.11 -18.52
CA THR A 373 18.05 11.14 -17.46
C THR A 373 18.00 9.80 -16.71
N PRO A 374 17.45 9.76 -15.47
CA PRO A 374 17.22 8.49 -14.76
C PRO A 374 16.04 7.69 -15.35
N PHE A 375 15.37 8.20 -16.38
CA PHE A 375 14.16 7.61 -16.94
C PHE A 375 14.46 6.81 -18.20
N GLN A 376 13.76 5.69 -18.34
CA GLN A 376 13.65 5.01 -19.63
C GLN A 376 12.51 5.65 -20.42
N TRP A 377 12.85 6.17 -21.60
CA TRP A 377 11.91 6.83 -22.49
C TRP A 377 11.33 5.82 -23.46
N THR A 378 10.00 5.72 -23.50
CA THR A 378 9.27 4.71 -24.27
C THR A 378 7.86 5.20 -24.60
N TYR A 379 6.96 4.30 -24.97
CA TYR A 379 5.55 4.55 -25.24
C TYR A 379 4.74 3.41 -24.64
N ALA A 380 3.50 3.69 -24.25
CA ALA A 380 2.58 2.63 -23.84
C ALA A 380 2.17 1.77 -25.04
N SER A 381 1.85 0.50 -24.80
CA SER A 381 1.38 -0.40 -25.87
C SER A 381 0.21 0.22 -26.64
N LYS A 382 0.28 0.16 -27.98
CA LYS A 382 -0.70 0.77 -28.91
C LYS A 382 -0.78 2.32 -28.87
N ARG A 383 0.19 3.01 -28.25
CA ARG A 383 0.25 4.48 -28.16
C ARG A 383 1.46 5.12 -28.84
N LYS A 384 2.16 4.37 -29.71
CA LYS A 384 3.24 4.90 -30.55
C LYS A 384 2.76 6.12 -31.33
N GLY A 385 3.56 7.19 -31.37
CA GLY A 385 3.21 8.45 -32.06
C GLY A 385 2.25 9.36 -31.30
N LYS A 386 1.60 8.88 -30.22
CA LYS A 386 0.58 9.65 -29.48
C LYS A 386 1.14 10.34 -28.25
N ASP A 387 1.99 9.65 -27.50
CA ASP A 387 2.61 10.17 -26.28
C ASP A 387 3.93 9.47 -25.96
N ILE A 388 4.68 10.10 -25.06
CA ILE A 388 5.91 9.61 -24.46
C ILE A 388 5.57 9.08 -23.07
N GLN A 389 5.98 7.85 -22.77
CA GLN A 389 5.91 7.25 -21.44
C GLN A 389 7.32 7.18 -20.84
N LEU A 390 7.44 7.57 -19.58
CA LEU A 390 8.66 7.44 -18.79
C LEU A 390 8.52 6.33 -17.76
N LYS A 391 9.53 5.47 -17.71
CA LYS A 391 9.69 4.48 -16.64
C LYS A 391 10.87 4.83 -15.75
N CYS A 392 10.70 4.72 -14.45
CA CYS A 392 11.73 4.99 -13.45
C CYS A 392 12.11 3.71 -12.72
N LYS A 393 13.38 3.61 -12.32
CA LYS A 393 13.80 2.61 -11.34
C LYS A 393 13.12 2.91 -10.01
N ILE A 394 12.67 1.86 -9.33
CA ILE A 394 12.15 1.95 -7.97
C ILE A 394 13.34 1.90 -7.01
N ILE A 395 13.48 2.95 -6.22
CA ILE A 395 14.34 2.99 -5.05
C ILE A 395 13.56 2.43 -3.85
N LYS A 396 14.24 1.57 -3.10
CA LYS A 396 13.79 0.93 -1.87
C LYS A 396 14.65 1.47 -0.74
#